data_AF-A0ABD2V2K3-F1
#
_entry.id   AF-A0ABD2V2K3-F1
#
_cell.length_a   1.000
_cell.length_b   1.000
_cell.length_c   1.000
_cell.angle_alpha   90.00
_cell.angle_beta   90.00
_cell.angle_gamma   90.00
#
_symmetry.space_group_name_H-M   'P 1'
#
loop_
_entity.id
_entity.type
_entity.pdbx_description
1 polymer ?
#
loop_
_entity_poly.entity_id
_entity_poly.type
_entity_poly.pdbx_seq_one_letter_code
_entity_poly.pdbx_strand_id
1 'polypeptide(L)'
;MNNNNPVKNVSLGTSVPMQIPQSMPINHNQPAARHFSQSPAQRGSHFPGHFQLSESRSHAPFQGQAQAFSHFITSGVNTNAGVSSPAASTPNTASGGARKVLHRPPSRTGGSSNHGQATASPLKTMELTPAVRRKKRKVSDRFIPDKVAVSLPESALYSQLLEIEGRVDAVLSRKKIDMLESLKSPPRFQKTLRIYVFNTFANQTPANPNSDSDEPASWSLKIIGRILGGGPGPLASEKEQKFSVACPKFSSFFKKVTVYLDQSLYPDNHVILWDSSRSPALHEGFEIKRKGDKELTAIIRLEMNYMPEKFKLSPALQEVLGIEVETRARVLAALWYYIKTKKLQISHDTSSFTCDPSLRKIFGDEKLKFSLVPQKINPHLTAPQPIHLEHRIKLSGSNPAGNTCYDVLVDVPFTLQKELSTFLSDLEKNKDIDAYDETISTAIKKIHEHQRRRAFFLGFSQSPTDFVNALVASQARDLKLISDDSTRDSEMERRSEFYNQTWTEDAVVRYLNRNHASGADHSARK
;
A
#
# COMPACT_ATOMS: atom_id res chain seq x y z
N MET A 1 -46.28 -34.69 -4.71
CA MET A 1 -46.95 -35.69 -5.57
C MET A 1 -46.21 -35.68 -6.90
N ASN A 2 -45.09 -36.36 -7.10
CA ASN A 2 -44.72 -37.78 -7.00
C ASN A 2 -44.96 -38.58 -8.29
N ASN A 3 -43.86 -39.04 -8.89
CA ASN A 3 -43.59 -40.22 -9.76
C ASN A 3 -42.81 -39.84 -11.03
N ASN A 4 -41.55 -40.26 -11.25
CA ASN A 4 -40.92 -41.60 -11.35
C ASN A 4 -40.73 -42.05 -12.81
N ASN A 5 -39.47 -41.96 -13.27
CA ASN A 5 -38.63 -42.91 -14.04
C ASN A 5 -39.26 -44.21 -14.60
N PRO A 6 -38.73 -44.75 -15.73
CA PRO A 6 -37.56 -45.63 -15.64
C PRO A 6 -36.54 -45.65 -16.81
N VAL A 7 -35.42 -46.30 -16.50
CA VAL A 7 -34.18 -46.57 -17.25
C VAL A 7 -34.25 -47.91 -18.01
N LYS A 8 -33.50 -48.08 -19.13
CA LYS A 8 -32.89 -49.37 -19.56
C LYS A 8 -31.77 -49.23 -20.64
N ASN A 9 -30.55 -49.67 -20.27
CA ASN A 9 -29.47 -50.43 -20.95
C ASN A 9 -29.18 -50.29 -22.47
N VAL A 10 -27.95 -49.98 -22.94
CA VAL A 10 -26.63 -50.71 -22.98
C VAL A 10 -26.47 -51.69 -24.17
N SER A 11 -25.45 -51.48 -25.04
CA SER A 11 -24.39 -52.46 -25.42
C SER A 11 -23.59 -52.09 -26.70
N LEU A 12 -22.44 -52.77 -26.86
CA LEU A 12 -21.27 -52.68 -27.79
C LEU A 12 -20.19 -51.67 -27.34
N GLY A 13 -19.01 -52.05 -26.82
CA GLY A 13 -18.13 -53.20 -27.09
C GLY A 13 -17.20 -52.84 -28.25
N THR A 14 -15.88 -52.63 -28.10
CA THR A 14 -14.82 -53.67 -28.18
C THR A 14 -13.43 -53.09 -27.80
N SER A 15 -12.56 -54.00 -27.33
CA SER A 15 -11.21 -54.00 -26.72
C SER A 15 -9.98 -53.53 -27.56
N VAL A 16 -8.97 -52.79 -27.03
CA VAL A 16 -7.63 -53.16 -26.40
C VAL A 16 -6.55 -53.64 -27.41
N PRO A 17 -5.20 -53.54 -27.21
CA PRO A 17 -4.27 -52.52 -26.64
C PRO A 17 -3.12 -52.11 -27.63
N MET A 18 -2.26 -51.16 -27.22
CA MET A 18 -1.05 -50.70 -27.94
C MET A 18 0.25 -51.33 -27.39
N GLN A 19 1.13 -51.79 -28.29
CA GLN A 19 2.46 -52.35 -28.02
C GLN A 19 3.50 -51.79 -29.02
N ILE A 20 4.73 -51.61 -28.53
CA ILE A 20 5.94 -51.00 -29.16
C ILE A 20 6.40 -51.78 -30.41
N PRO A 21 7.12 -51.16 -31.38
CA PRO A 21 8.52 -51.55 -31.60
C PRO A 21 9.50 -50.42 -32.06
N GLN A 22 10.79 -50.76 -31.98
CA GLN A 22 12.03 -50.02 -32.25
C GLN A 22 12.37 -49.81 -33.75
N SER A 23 13.31 -48.90 -34.08
CA SER A 23 14.52 -49.18 -34.91
C SER A 23 15.41 -47.92 -35.16
N MET A 24 16.74 -48.11 -35.20
CA MET A 24 17.82 -47.16 -35.56
C MET A 24 18.43 -47.53 -36.93
N PRO A 25 19.32 -46.70 -37.54
CA PRO A 25 20.77 -47.05 -37.60
C PRO A 25 21.76 -45.84 -37.53
N ILE A 26 22.87 -45.91 -36.76
CA ILE A 26 24.30 -46.23 -37.09
C ILE A 26 25.10 -45.15 -37.87
N ASN A 27 26.17 -44.61 -37.25
CA ASN A 27 27.61 -44.70 -37.66
C ASN A 27 28.52 -43.96 -36.64
N HIS A 28 29.31 -44.63 -35.78
CA HIS A 28 30.74 -45.03 -35.90
C HIS A 28 31.76 -43.86 -35.91
N ASN A 29 32.46 -43.61 -34.79
CA ASN A 29 33.85 -44.08 -34.61
C ASN A 29 34.39 -43.77 -33.19
N GLN A 30 34.97 -44.79 -32.58
CA GLN A 30 35.74 -44.81 -31.32
C GLN A 30 37.25 -44.90 -31.69
N PRO A 31 38.22 -44.74 -30.78
CA PRO A 31 38.57 -45.81 -29.81
C PRO A 31 38.75 -45.26 -28.38
N ALA A 32 38.29 -45.96 -27.33
CA ALA A 32 38.86 -47.17 -26.70
C ALA A 32 40.09 -46.81 -25.82
N ALA A 33 40.31 -47.36 -24.62
CA ALA A 33 39.57 -48.31 -23.79
C ALA A 33 40.27 -48.40 -22.42
N ARG A 34 39.47 -48.60 -21.36
CA ARG A 34 39.61 -49.60 -20.26
C ARG A 34 40.89 -49.63 -19.38
N HIS A 35 40.89 -49.99 -18.08
CA HIS A 35 39.95 -50.51 -17.07
C HIS A 35 40.71 -50.56 -15.71
N PHE A 36 39.98 -50.48 -14.57
CA PHE A 36 40.16 -51.13 -13.22
C PHE A 36 41.57 -51.21 -12.56
N SER A 37 41.80 -51.05 -11.25
CA SER A 37 41.09 -51.53 -10.05
C SER A 37 41.70 -50.98 -8.73
N GLN A 38 40.82 -50.73 -7.74
CA GLN A 38 40.89 -50.99 -6.28
C GLN A 38 42.18 -50.72 -5.43
N SER A 39 42.05 -49.75 -4.49
CA SER A 39 42.27 -49.73 -3.01
C SER A 39 43.46 -50.48 -2.34
N PRO A 40 43.93 -50.18 -1.08
CA PRO A 40 43.32 -49.35 -0.01
C PRO A 40 44.27 -48.50 0.92
N ALA A 41 43.63 -47.68 1.77
CA ALA A 41 43.97 -47.25 3.16
C ALA A 41 45.32 -46.59 3.54
N GLN A 42 45.27 -45.39 4.14
CA GLN A 42 45.56 -45.13 5.58
C GLN A 42 45.44 -43.65 5.98
N ARG A 43 45.19 -43.43 7.28
CA ARG A 43 45.00 -42.17 8.03
C ARG A 43 46.17 -41.19 7.91
N GLY A 44 45.87 -39.90 8.05
CA GLY A 44 46.84 -38.88 8.45
C GLY A 44 46.26 -37.47 8.44
N SER A 45 46.05 -36.90 9.62
CA SER A 45 45.66 -35.51 9.89
C SER A 45 46.70 -34.48 9.42
N HIS A 46 46.27 -33.35 8.84
CA HIS A 46 46.66 -31.98 9.22
C HIS A 46 46.11 -30.91 8.23
N PHE A 47 45.52 -29.85 8.80
CA PHE A 47 45.29 -28.49 8.23
C PHE A 47 46.63 -27.81 7.84
N PRO A 48 46.73 -26.62 7.18
CA PRO A 48 45.70 -25.66 6.76
C PRO A 48 45.85 -25.14 5.30
N GLY A 49 44.89 -24.33 4.85
CA GLY A 49 44.81 -23.80 3.48
C GLY A 49 45.63 -22.54 3.17
N HIS A 50 45.86 -22.33 1.86
CA HIS A 50 46.09 -21.05 1.17
C HIS A 50 46.03 -21.25 -0.37
N PHE A 51 45.72 -20.18 -1.12
CA PHE A 51 45.64 -19.98 -2.59
C PHE A 51 44.28 -20.29 -3.25
N GLN A 52 43.50 -19.38 -3.86
CA GLN A 52 43.66 -18.15 -4.68
C GLN A 52 43.56 -18.41 -6.21
N LEU A 53 42.80 -17.51 -6.86
CA LEU A 53 42.45 -17.37 -8.30
C LEU A 53 41.30 -18.28 -8.78
N SER A 54 40.34 -17.81 -9.59
CA SER A 54 40.46 -16.88 -10.72
C SER A 54 39.15 -16.16 -11.07
N GLU A 55 39.31 -14.95 -11.62
CA GLU A 55 38.30 -14.12 -12.26
C GLU A 55 37.61 -14.82 -13.46
N SER A 56 36.33 -14.49 -13.67
CA SER A 56 35.74 -14.51 -15.01
C SER A 56 34.78 -13.32 -15.16
N ARG A 57 35.06 -12.55 -16.20
CA ARG A 57 34.56 -11.22 -16.55
C ARG A 57 33.21 -11.31 -17.27
N SER A 58 32.37 -10.29 -17.02
CA SER A 58 31.35 -9.69 -17.91
C SER A 58 30.20 -10.54 -18.46
N HIS A 59 28.95 -10.19 -18.12
CA HIS A 59 28.02 -9.43 -18.98
C HIS A 59 26.70 -9.17 -18.21
N ALA A 60 26.31 -7.90 -18.12
CA ALA A 60 25.05 -7.45 -17.53
C ALA A 60 24.11 -6.92 -18.63
N PRO A 61 22.78 -7.15 -18.53
CA PRO A 61 21.79 -6.23 -19.05
C PRO A 61 21.23 -5.38 -17.90
N PHE A 62 21.39 -4.07 -18.03
CA PHE A 62 20.97 -3.05 -17.07
C PHE A 62 19.53 -2.62 -17.38
N GLN A 63 18.54 -3.16 -16.65
CA GLN A 63 17.18 -2.63 -16.70
C GLN A 63 16.54 -2.74 -15.32
N GLY A 64 16.48 -1.62 -14.59
CA GLY A 64 15.79 -1.58 -13.30
C GLY A 64 16.30 -0.54 -12.32
N GLN A 65 16.23 0.75 -12.67
CA GLN A 65 16.39 1.81 -11.66
C GLN A 65 15.66 3.10 -12.04
N ALA A 66 14.35 3.00 -12.26
CA ALA A 66 13.47 4.16 -12.44
C ALA A 66 12.41 4.32 -11.32
N GLN A 67 12.29 3.37 -10.39
CA GLN A 67 11.23 3.38 -9.38
C GLN A 67 11.62 3.97 -8.01
N ALA A 68 12.91 4.17 -7.73
CA ALA A 68 13.36 4.60 -6.40
C ALA A 68 13.20 6.11 -6.10
N PHE A 69 12.99 6.96 -7.12
CA PHE A 69 13.05 8.42 -6.94
C PHE A 69 11.70 9.13 -6.79
N SER A 70 10.57 8.44 -6.92
CA SER A 70 9.26 9.05 -6.63
C SER A 70 9.03 9.33 -5.15
N HIS A 71 9.83 8.76 -4.24
CA HIS A 71 9.62 8.85 -2.80
C HIS A 71 10.28 10.06 -2.11
N PHE A 72 11.16 10.81 -2.79
CA PHE A 72 11.87 11.93 -2.16
C PHE A 72 11.18 13.29 -2.25
N ILE A 73 10.08 13.42 -3.02
CA ILE A 73 9.41 14.72 -3.25
C ILE A 73 8.02 14.84 -2.59
N THR A 74 7.45 13.77 -2.02
CA THR A 74 6.08 13.81 -1.46
C THR A 74 5.99 14.22 0.01
N SER A 75 7.08 14.64 0.65
CA SER A 75 7.08 15.12 2.04
C SER A 75 7.35 16.63 2.10
N GLY A 76 6.28 17.41 2.25
CA GLY A 76 6.32 18.76 2.82
C GLY A 76 5.91 19.89 1.88
N VAL A 77 4.70 20.41 2.08
CA VAL A 77 4.38 21.80 2.49
C VAL A 77 2.87 21.98 2.29
N ASN A 78 2.12 22.03 3.38
CA ASN A 78 0.74 22.50 3.40
C ASN A 78 0.72 23.76 4.28
N THR A 79 0.62 24.92 3.64
CA THR A 79 0.49 26.22 4.31
C THR A 79 -0.99 26.52 4.53
N ASN A 80 -1.44 26.49 5.77
CA ASN A 80 -2.61 27.24 6.23
C ASN A 80 -2.50 27.45 7.74
N ALA A 81 -1.94 28.60 8.13
CA ALA A 81 -1.97 29.10 9.50
C ALA A 81 -2.89 30.31 9.52
N GLY A 82 -4.11 30.11 10.04
CA GLY A 82 -5.03 31.18 10.40
C GLY A 82 -4.60 31.79 11.73
N VAL A 83 -4.57 33.12 11.74
CA VAL A 83 -4.22 34.01 12.84
C VAL A 83 -5.21 33.89 14.01
N SER A 84 -4.69 33.81 15.25
CA SER A 84 -5.29 34.38 16.46
C SER A 84 -4.22 34.54 17.55
N SER A 85 -4.02 35.77 17.99
CA SER A 85 -2.99 36.23 18.94
C SER A 85 -3.23 35.72 20.38
N PRO A 86 -2.17 35.56 21.21
CA PRO A 86 -2.30 35.45 22.66
C PRO A 86 -2.14 36.82 23.33
N ALA A 87 -2.96 37.09 24.35
CA ALA A 87 -2.81 38.23 25.25
C ALA A 87 -1.92 37.86 26.45
N ALA A 88 -1.01 38.77 26.78
CA ALA A 88 -0.08 38.69 27.89
C ALA A 88 -0.73 39.10 29.22
N SER A 89 -0.24 38.53 30.33
CA SER A 89 -0.39 39.09 31.67
C SER A 89 0.90 38.88 32.49
N THR A 90 1.22 39.93 33.23
CA THR A 90 2.45 40.30 33.95
C THR A 90 2.70 39.54 35.27
N PRO A 91 3.91 39.66 35.87
CA PRO A 91 4.32 38.94 37.09
C PRO A 91 4.05 39.74 38.38
N ASN A 92 3.91 39.05 39.52
CA ASN A 92 4.25 39.61 40.85
C ASN A 92 4.46 38.52 41.93
N THR A 93 5.68 38.53 42.47
CA THR A 93 6.15 38.42 43.88
C THR A 93 5.39 37.66 44.98
N ALA A 94 6.10 36.65 45.52
CA ALA A 94 6.41 36.36 46.93
C ALA A 94 5.30 36.34 48.02
N SER A 95 5.14 35.19 48.70
CA SER A 95 5.59 34.95 50.10
C SER A 95 4.75 33.88 50.84
N GLY A 96 5.46 33.01 51.57
CA GLY A 96 5.07 32.52 52.91
C GLY A 96 3.97 31.46 53.08
N GLY A 97 4.32 30.34 53.73
CA GLY A 97 3.50 29.83 54.84
C GLY A 97 2.81 28.46 54.69
N ALA A 98 3.43 27.45 55.29
CA ALA A 98 2.84 26.44 56.20
C ALA A 98 1.63 25.56 55.79
N ARG A 99 1.93 24.26 55.64
CA ARG A 99 1.41 23.06 56.35
C ARG A 99 -0.10 22.71 56.37
N LYS A 100 -0.29 21.37 56.29
CA LYS A 100 -1.37 20.49 56.79
C LYS A 100 -2.62 20.37 55.90
N VAL A 101 -3.39 19.27 55.88
CA VAL A 101 -3.28 17.81 56.11
C VAL A 101 -4.74 17.31 56.01
N LEU A 102 -4.95 16.18 55.34
CA LEU A 102 -6.03 15.17 55.52
C LEU A 102 -7.47 15.32 54.96
N HIS A 103 -7.94 14.12 54.58
CA HIS A 103 -9.29 13.54 54.66
C HIS A 103 -10.25 13.54 53.44
N ARG A 104 -10.28 12.37 52.79
CA ARG A 104 -11.48 11.61 52.33
C ARG A 104 -12.29 11.14 53.56
N PRO A 105 -13.51 10.52 53.47
CA PRO A 105 -14.54 10.30 52.41
C PRO A 105 -15.96 10.69 52.97
N PRO A 106 -17.15 10.07 52.69
CA PRO A 106 -17.60 9.06 51.70
C PRO A 106 -18.98 9.32 51.00
N SER A 107 -19.35 8.34 50.18
CA SER A 107 -20.60 8.04 49.45
C SER A 107 -21.90 7.94 50.27
N ARG A 108 -23.07 8.25 49.65
CA ARG A 108 -24.19 7.31 49.32
C ARG A 108 -25.54 7.98 48.92
N THR A 109 -26.24 7.31 47.98
CA THR A 109 -27.70 7.02 47.85
C THR A 109 -28.77 8.06 47.44
N GLY A 110 -29.68 7.58 46.57
CA GLY A 110 -31.08 8.02 46.36
C GLY A 110 -31.26 8.94 45.15
N GLY A 111 -32.23 8.83 44.23
CA GLY A 111 -33.45 8.03 44.12
C GLY A 111 -34.49 8.86 43.33
N SER A 112 -34.96 8.32 42.19
CA SER A 112 -36.21 8.58 41.44
C SER A 112 -36.79 10.01 41.29
N SER A 113 -37.05 10.46 40.05
CA SER A 113 -38.41 10.48 39.44
C SER A 113 -38.58 11.42 38.21
N ASN A 114 -39.34 10.90 37.25
CA ASN A 114 -40.28 11.54 36.30
C ASN A 114 -39.87 12.44 35.10
N HIS A 115 -40.18 11.86 33.92
CA HIS A 115 -41.08 12.37 32.85
C HIS A 115 -40.75 13.67 32.09
N GLY A 116 -40.51 13.51 30.79
CA GLY A 116 -40.58 14.60 29.80
C GLY A 116 -40.32 14.07 28.39
N GLN A 117 -41.40 13.85 27.63
CA GLN A 117 -41.36 13.61 26.19
C GLN A 117 -40.85 14.87 25.48
N ALA A 118 -39.82 14.72 24.63
CA ALA A 118 -39.55 15.65 23.54
C ALA A 118 -38.93 14.87 22.37
N THR A 119 -39.62 14.97 21.24
CA THR A 119 -39.27 14.41 19.94
C THR A 119 -38.02 15.10 19.38
N ALA A 120 -36.97 14.33 19.10
CA ALA A 120 -35.74 14.83 18.50
C ALA A 120 -35.36 14.02 17.25
N SER A 121 -34.95 14.77 16.24
CA SER A 121 -34.55 14.47 14.87
C SER A 121 -33.36 13.48 14.72
N PRO A 122 -33.26 12.72 13.61
CA PRO A 122 -32.15 11.80 13.40
C PRO A 122 -31.04 12.47 12.56
N LEU A 123 -30.04 13.04 13.22
CA LEU A 123 -28.72 13.28 12.61
C LEU A 123 -27.67 12.69 13.53
N LYS A 124 -27.41 11.40 13.35
CA LYS A 124 -26.38 10.65 14.06
C LYS A 124 -25.03 10.94 13.42
N THR A 125 -24.25 11.80 14.06
CA THR A 125 -22.80 11.92 13.88
C THR A 125 -22.18 10.53 14.03
N MET A 126 -21.56 10.01 12.96
CA MET A 126 -20.77 8.78 13.01
C MET A 126 -19.54 9.03 13.88
N GLU A 127 -19.61 8.58 15.12
CA GLU A 127 -18.43 8.41 15.97
C GLU A 127 -17.54 7.33 15.33
N LEU A 128 -16.32 7.72 14.96
CA LEU A 128 -15.27 6.82 14.51
C LEU A 128 -14.93 5.86 15.65
N THR A 129 -15.48 4.65 15.59
CA THR A 129 -15.03 3.56 16.46
C THR A 129 -13.55 3.31 16.15
N PRO A 130 -12.63 3.40 17.12
CA PRO A 130 -11.24 3.06 16.86
C PRO A 130 -11.19 1.57 16.52
N ALA A 131 -10.78 1.27 15.28
CA ALA A 131 -10.55 -0.08 14.81
C ALA A 131 -9.72 -0.83 15.86
N VAL A 132 -10.22 -1.99 16.31
CA VAL A 132 -9.53 -2.90 17.20
C VAL A 132 -8.19 -3.25 16.56
N ARG A 133 -7.13 -2.57 17.00
CA ARG A 133 -5.76 -2.96 16.64
C ARG A 133 -5.58 -4.37 17.19
N ARG A 134 -5.46 -5.34 16.28
CA ARG A 134 -5.03 -6.71 16.61
C ARG A 134 -3.78 -6.57 17.50
N LYS A 135 -3.91 -6.89 18.80
CA LYS A 135 -2.76 -7.05 19.68
C LYS A 135 -1.85 -8.05 18.96
N LYS A 136 -0.66 -7.62 18.54
CA LYS A 136 0.36 -8.54 18.02
C LYS A 136 0.53 -9.65 19.05
N ARG A 137 0.03 -10.84 18.70
CA ARG A 137 0.08 -12.05 19.51
C ARG A 137 1.55 -12.32 19.82
N LYS A 138 1.85 -12.63 21.09
CA LYS A 138 3.23 -12.75 21.57
C LYS A 138 3.91 -13.88 20.79
N VAL A 139 4.96 -13.55 20.04
CA VAL A 139 5.68 -14.46 19.13
C VAL A 139 6.18 -15.73 19.84
N SER A 140 6.37 -15.67 21.16
CA SER A 140 6.82 -16.79 22.01
C SER A 140 5.84 -17.96 22.13
N ASP A 141 4.57 -17.81 21.74
CA ASP A 141 3.56 -18.89 21.87
C ASP A 141 3.56 -19.89 20.70
N ARG A 142 4.28 -19.60 19.61
CA ARG A 142 4.37 -20.49 18.43
C ARG A 142 5.65 -21.34 18.38
N PHE A 143 6.64 -21.09 19.23
CA PHE A 143 7.91 -21.83 19.18
C PHE A 143 7.90 -23.01 20.16
N ILE A 144 8.31 -24.17 19.67
CA ILE A 144 8.59 -25.35 20.51
C ILE A 144 10.02 -25.20 21.06
N PRO A 145 10.25 -25.25 22.37
CA PRO A 145 11.58 -25.11 22.95
C PRO A 145 12.55 -26.21 22.49
N ASP A 146 13.82 -25.87 22.31
CA ASP A 146 14.86 -26.78 21.80
C ASP A 146 15.00 -28.07 22.63
N LYS A 147 14.69 -28.02 23.94
CA LYS A 147 14.70 -29.19 24.84
C LYS A 147 13.62 -30.22 24.50
N VAL A 148 12.51 -29.81 23.88
CA VAL A 148 11.49 -30.72 23.32
C VAL A 148 11.97 -31.26 21.97
N ALA A 149 12.66 -30.43 21.19
CA ALA A 149 13.08 -30.78 19.84
C ALA A 149 14.09 -31.93 19.77
N VAL A 150 14.92 -32.09 20.81
CA VAL A 150 15.82 -33.26 20.93
C VAL A 150 15.05 -34.56 21.17
N SER A 151 13.88 -34.50 21.79
CA SER A 151 13.05 -35.68 22.11
C SER A 151 12.02 -36.02 21.03
N LEU A 152 11.74 -35.08 20.12
CA LEU A 152 10.75 -35.20 19.05
C LEU A 152 11.36 -34.72 17.73
N PRO A 153 11.94 -35.61 16.90
CA PRO A 153 12.60 -35.21 15.66
C PRO A 153 11.65 -34.50 14.67
N GLU A 154 10.35 -34.79 14.73
CA GLU A 154 9.31 -34.14 13.92
C GLU A 154 9.11 -32.66 14.27
N SER A 155 9.56 -32.19 15.44
CA SER A 155 9.48 -30.76 15.77
C SER A 155 10.37 -29.90 14.85
N ALA A 156 11.42 -30.48 14.25
CA ALA A 156 12.24 -29.79 13.27
C ALA A 156 11.43 -29.43 12.01
N LEU A 157 10.51 -30.32 11.59
CA LEU A 157 9.59 -30.05 10.48
C LEU A 157 8.62 -28.92 10.83
N TYR A 158 8.11 -28.89 12.06
CA TYR A 158 7.25 -27.80 12.52
C TYR A 158 7.98 -26.44 12.49
N SER A 159 9.23 -26.39 12.96
CA SER A 159 10.06 -25.18 12.88
C SER A 159 10.31 -24.74 11.43
N GLN A 160 10.54 -25.69 10.52
CA GLN A 160 10.70 -25.39 9.08
C GLN A 160 9.40 -24.85 8.47
N LEU A 161 8.25 -25.42 8.83
CA LEU A 161 6.94 -24.92 8.38
C LEU A 161 6.69 -23.49 8.86
N LEU A 162 7.06 -23.16 10.11
CA LEU A 162 6.96 -21.82 10.65
C LEU A 162 7.87 -20.81 9.91
N GLU A 163 9.06 -21.24 9.51
CA GLU A 163 9.95 -20.40 8.68
C GLU A 163 9.36 -20.15 7.29
N ILE A 164 8.82 -21.18 6.65
CA ILE A 164 8.16 -21.07 5.34
C ILE A 164 6.93 -20.16 5.43
N GLU A 165 6.09 -20.33 6.46
CA GLU A 165 4.94 -19.46 6.75
C GLU A 165 5.39 -18.00 6.89
N GLY A 166 6.42 -17.73 7.71
CA GLY A 166 6.94 -16.38 7.89
C GLY A 166 7.45 -15.75 6.59
N ARG A 167 8.05 -16.54 5.69
CA ARG A 167 8.46 -16.08 4.35
C ARG A 167 7.26 -15.76 3.47
N VAL A 168 6.24 -16.62 3.47
CA VAL A 168 5.00 -16.41 2.70
C VAL A 168 4.29 -15.15 3.18
N ASP A 169 4.11 -14.99 4.49
CA ASP A 169 3.49 -13.82 5.11
C ASP A 169 4.23 -12.51 4.80
N ALA A 170 5.57 -12.54 4.82
CA ALA A 170 6.38 -11.39 4.45
C ALA A 170 6.20 -11.01 2.98
N VAL A 171 6.20 -11.99 2.07
CA VAL A 171 5.98 -11.75 0.63
C VAL A 171 4.57 -11.24 0.38
N LEU A 172 3.57 -11.85 1.02
CA LEU A 172 2.17 -11.48 0.91
C LEU A 172 1.93 -10.06 1.43
N SER A 173 2.50 -9.71 2.58
CA SER A 173 2.42 -8.37 3.16
C SER A 173 3.06 -7.32 2.25
N ARG A 174 4.24 -7.61 1.69
CA ARG A 174 4.89 -6.74 0.71
C ARG A 174 4.02 -6.56 -0.54
N LYS A 175 3.49 -7.66 -1.10
CA LYS A 175 2.62 -7.60 -2.28
C LYS A 175 1.32 -6.84 -2.01
N LYS A 176 0.73 -7.00 -0.82
CA LYS A 176 -0.41 -6.19 -0.38
C LYS A 176 -0.09 -4.70 -0.41
N ILE A 177 1.09 -4.30 0.06
CA ILE A 177 1.54 -2.89 0.01
C ILE A 177 1.71 -2.43 -1.44
N ASP A 178 2.40 -3.21 -2.28
CA ASP A 178 2.59 -2.89 -3.71
C ASP A 178 1.25 -2.68 -4.43
N MET A 179 0.26 -3.53 -4.12
CA MET A 179 -1.10 -3.46 -4.70
C MET A 179 -1.86 -2.22 -4.21
N LEU A 180 -1.78 -1.91 -2.91
CA LEU A 180 -2.39 -0.70 -2.33
C LEU A 180 -1.77 0.58 -2.89
N GLU A 181 -0.46 0.59 -3.11
CA GLU A 181 0.24 1.70 -3.75
C GLU A 181 -0.18 1.85 -5.23
N SER A 182 -0.29 0.74 -5.95
CA SER A 182 -0.78 0.71 -7.32
C SER A 182 -2.24 1.19 -7.44
N LEU A 183 -3.07 0.99 -6.42
CA LEU A 183 -4.42 1.54 -6.38
C LEU A 183 -4.46 3.05 -6.18
N LYS A 184 -3.51 3.62 -5.42
CA LYS A 184 -3.41 5.07 -5.21
C LYS A 184 -2.94 5.79 -6.48
N SER A 185 -2.00 5.20 -7.19
CA SER A 185 -1.46 5.73 -8.44
C SER A 185 -1.57 4.68 -9.54
N PRO A 186 -2.76 4.52 -10.16
CA PRO A 186 -2.98 3.48 -11.14
C PRO A 186 -2.03 3.67 -12.33
N PRO A 187 -1.37 2.59 -12.78
CA PRO A 187 -0.53 2.67 -13.96
C PRO A 187 -1.39 3.09 -15.15
N ARG A 188 -0.86 4.03 -15.94
CA ARG A 188 -1.51 4.51 -17.16
C ARG A 188 -0.70 4.06 -18.36
N PHE A 189 -1.39 3.67 -19.42
CA PHE A 189 -0.78 3.31 -20.69
C PHE A 189 -1.34 4.20 -21.79
N GLN A 190 -0.52 4.50 -22.80
CA GLN A 190 -0.95 5.29 -23.94
C GLN A 190 -1.83 4.45 -24.87
N LYS A 191 -2.95 5.04 -25.29
CA LYS A 191 -3.78 4.54 -26.38
C LYS A 191 -4.13 5.68 -27.34
N THR A 192 -4.53 5.31 -28.55
CA THR A 192 -5.04 6.27 -29.53
C THR A 192 -6.55 6.47 -29.32
N LEU A 193 -6.93 7.70 -29.00
CA LEU A 193 -8.30 8.17 -29.07
C LEU A 193 -8.56 8.71 -30.48
N ARG A 194 -9.46 8.06 -31.21
CA ARG A 194 -9.94 8.55 -32.51
C ARG A 194 -11.17 9.41 -32.32
N ILE A 195 -11.09 10.66 -32.73
CA ILE A 195 -12.16 11.66 -32.66
C ILE A 195 -12.80 11.78 -34.03
N TYR A 196 -14.10 11.54 -34.10
CA TYR A 196 -14.92 11.70 -35.28
C TYR A 196 -15.68 13.02 -35.19
N VAL A 197 -15.57 13.84 -36.23
CA VAL A 197 -16.35 15.07 -36.36
C VAL A 197 -17.16 14.99 -37.64
N PHE A 198 -18.47 15.08 -37.51
CA PHE A 198 -19.39 15.04 -38.64
C PHE A 198 -20.66 15.81 -38.30
N ASN A 199 -21.41 16.22 -39.32
CA ASN A 199 -22.67 16.92 -39.12
C ASN A 199 -23.81 16.21 -39.84
N THR A 200 -25.03 16.32 -39.31
CA THR A 200 -26.27 15.90 -39.97
C THR A 200 -27.14 17.12 -40.18
N PHE A 201 -28.03 17.10 -41.16
CA PHE A 201 -28.96 18.21 -41.43
C PHE A 201 -30.36 17.68 -41.75
N ALA A 202 -31.36 18.52 -41.49
CA ALA A 202 -32.78 18.24 -41.73
C ALA A 202 -33.48 19.49 -42.26
N ASN A 203 -34.54 19.29 -43.05
CA ASN A 203 -35.45 20.34 -43.54
C ASN A 203 -34.74 21.48 -44.31
N GLN A 204 -33.70 21.14 -45.06
CA GLN A 204 -32.88 22.10 -45.84
C GLN A 204 -33.48 22.45 -47.21
N THR A 205 -34.36 21.61 -47.74
CA THR A 205 -35.16 21.91 -48.93
C THR A 205 -36.45 22.63 -48.55
N PRO A 206 -36.87 23.68 -49.28
CA PRO A 206 -38.15 24.32 -49.05
C PRO A 206 -39.27 23.28 -49.17
N ALA A 207 -40.19 23.30 -48.21
CA ALA A 207 -41.29 22.34 -48.12
C ALA A 207 -42.06 22.26 -49.45
N ASN A 208 -42.33 21.04 -49.91
CA ASN A 208 -43.39 20.83 -50.89
C ASN A 208 -44.70 21.30 -50.23
N PRO A 209 -45.62 21.96 -50.96
CA PRO A 209 -46.84 22.55 -50.39
C PRO A 209 -47.83 21.52 -49.77
N ASN A 210 -47.49 20.23 -49.74
CA ASN A 210 -48.32 19.13 -49.22
C ASN A 210 -47.72 18.41 -47.99
N SER A 211 -46.66 18.94 -47.35
CA SER A 211 -46.12 18.35 -46.11
C SER A 211 -46.32 19.27 -44.91
N ASP A 212 -47.18 18.84 -43.97
CA ASP A 212 -47.49 19.48 -42.66
C ASP A 212 -46.31 19.57 -41.67
N SER A 213 -45.06 19.45 -42.14
CA SER A 213 -43.88 19.55 -41.28
C SER A 213 -43.42 21.01 -41.18
N ASP A 214 -43.96 21.74 -40.22
CA ASP A 214 -43.60 23.13 -39.88
C ASP A 214 -42.20 23.26 -39.20
N GLU A 215 -41.35 22.25 -39.35
CA GLU A 215 -40.04 22.21 -38.71
C GLU A 215 -39.00 23.04 -39.51
N PRO A 216 -38.33 24.01 -38.86
CA PRO A 216 -37.36 24.86 -39.54
C PRO A 216 -36.09 24.10 -39.93
N ALA A 217 -35.41 24.58 -40.98
CA ALA A 217 -34.10 24.09 -41.42
C ALA A 217 -33.12 24.01 -40.24
N SER A 218 -32.52 22.86 -40.04
CA SER A 218 -31.63 22.62 -38.90
C SER A 218 -30.46 21.73 -39.24
N TRP A 219 -29.42 21.85 -38.42
CA TRP A 219 -28.23 21.02 -38.48
C TRP A 219 -27.80 20.59 -37.08
N SER A 220 -27.07 19.48 -37.04
CA SER A 220 -26.50 18.90 -35.83
C SER A 220 -25.03 18.58 -36.06
N LEU A 221 -24.13 19.14 -35.26
CA LEU A 221 -22.71 18.80 -35.24
C LEU A 221 -22.47 17.76 -34.15
N LYS A 222 -21.85 16.64 -34.52
CA LYS A 222 -21.52 15.53 -33.62
C LYS A 222 -20.01 15.38 -33.51
N ILE A 223 -19.53 15.33 -32.27
CA ILE A 223 -18.13 15.11 -31.90
C ILE A 223 -18.10 13.86 -31.03
N ILE A 224 -17.61 12.75 -31.56
CA ILE A 224 -17.63 11.45 -30.87
C ILE A 224 -16.19 10.93 -30.79
N GLY A 225 -15.81 10.33 -29.66
CA GLY A 225 -14.50 9.69 -29.56
C GLY A 225 -14.58 8.21 -29.24
N ARG A 226 -13.65 7.44 -29.83
CA ARG A 226 -13.50 6.01 -29.56
C ARG A 226 -12.03 5.69 -29.31
N ILE A 227 -11.75 4.96 -28.24
CA ILE A 227 -10.40 4.44 -28.00
C ILE A 227 -10.19 3.25 -28.94
N LEU A 228 -9.10 3.29 -29.70
CA LEU A 228 -8.70 2.18 -30.54
C LEU A 228 -8.06 1.08 -29.67
N GLY A 229 -8.55 -0.15 -29.82
CA GLY A 229 -7.95 -1.34 -29.23
C GLY A 229 -6.67 -1.68 -29.98
N GLY A 230 -5.52 -1.61 -29.29
CA GLY A 230 -4.23 -1.97 -29.88
C GLY A 230 -4.08 -3.48 -30.00
N GLY A 231 -4.25 -4.02 -31.20
CA GLY A 231 -3.86 -5.37 -31.60
C GLY A 231 -3.99 -5.56 -33.12
N PRO A 232 -2.93 -5.92 -33.86
CA PRO A 232 -3.04 -6.19 -35.29
C PRO A 232 -3.67 -7.58 -35.50
N GLY A 233 -4.95 -7.63 -35.91
CA GLY A 233 -5.60 -8.87 -36.33
C GLY A 233 -7.09 -8.68 -36.65
N PRO A 234 -7.61 -9.17 -37.79
CA PRO A 234 -9.00 -9.01 -38.22
C PRO A 234 -9.99 -9.98 -37.52
N LEU A 235 -9.77 -10.31 -36.25
CA LEU A 235 -10.63 -11.19 -35.46
C LEU A 235 -10.88 -10.55 -34.09
N ALA A 236 -11.67 -9.47 -34.10
CA ALA A 236 -12.27 -8.90 -32.90
C ALA A 236 -13.18 -9.95 -32.25
N SER A 237 -12.59 -10.78 -31.38
CA SER A 237 -13.31 -11.77 -30.59
C SER A 237 -14.25 -11.05 -29.61
N GLU A 238 -15.36 -11.67 -29.21
CA GLU A 238 -16.32 -11.15 -28.22
C GLU A 238 -15.68 -10.62 -26.91
N LYS A 239 -14.44 -11.03 -26.62
CA LYS A 239 -13.61 -10.49 -25.54
C LYS A 239 -13.30 -8.98 -25.68
N GLU A 240 -13.21 -8.41 -26.89
CA GLU A 240 -12.97 -6.97 -27.09
C GLU A 240 -14.17 -6.10 -26.71
N GLN A 241 -15.40 -6.62 -26.84
CA GLN A 241 -16.61 -5.92 -26.37
C GLN A 241 -16.64 -5.80 -24.83
N LYS A 242 -16.07 -6.78 -24.11
CA LYS A 242 -15.97 -6.70 -22.64
C LYS A 242 -14.95 -5.64 -22.19
N PHE A 243 -13.92 -5.37 -22.98
CA PHE A 243 -12.93 -4.32 -22.72
C PHE A 243 -13.43 -2.90 -23.04
N SER A 244 -14.47 -2.74 -23.88
CA SER A 244 -15.05 -1.41 -24.15
C SER A 244 -15.78 -0.85 -22.91
N VAL A 245 -16.30 -1.71 -22.03
CA VAL A 245 -17.00 -1.32 -20.79
C VAL A 245 -16.03 -0.75 -19.73
N ALA A 246 -14.73 -1.05 -19.85
CA ALA A 246 -13.72 -0.64 -18.89
C ALA A 246 -12.93 0.61 -19.33
N CYS A 247 -13.11 1.06 -20.57
CA CYS A 247 -12.42 2.24 -21.07
C CYS A 247 -13.09 3.53 -20.57
N PRO A 248 -12.33 4.58 -20.21
CA PRO A 248 -12.91 5.86 -19.88
C PRO A 248 -13.69 6.43 -21.07
N LYS A 249 -14.81 7.11 -20.78
CA LYS A 249 -15.63 7.75 -21.81
C LYS A 249 -14.90 8.92 -22.47
N PHE A 250 -15.28 9.29 -23.69
CA PHE A 250 -14.69 10.39 -24.45
C PHE A 250 -14.50 11.69 -23.63
N SER A 251 -15.54 12.14 -22.93
CA SER A 251 -15.49 13.40 -22.18
C SER A 251 -14.49 13.39 -21.01
N SER A 252 -14.07 12.21 -20.52
CA SER A 252 -13.12 12.11 -19.41
C SER A 252 -11.71 12.59 -19.76
N PHE A 253 -11.37 12.58 -21.06
CA PHE A 253 -10.06 12.99 -21.57
C PHE A 253 -9.92 14.50 -21.75
N PHE A 254 -10.99 15.28 -21.56
CA PHE A 254 -10.98 16.73 -21.80
C PHE A 254 -11.43 17.49 -20.57
N LYS A 255 -10.71 18.56 -20.24
CA LYS A 255 -11.07 19.49 -19.17
C LYS A 255 -12.17 20.41 -19.66
N LYS A 256 -12.05 20.85 -20.92
CA LYS A 256 -12.92 21.83 -21.55
C LYS A 256 -13.00 21.60 -23.06
N VAL A 257 -14.20 21.74 -23.61
CA VAL A 257 -14.48 21.67 -25.05
C VAL A 257 -15.21 22.94 -25.45
N THR A 258 -14.65 23.69 -26.39
CA THR A 258 -15.23 24.95 -26.88
C THR A 258 -15.46 24.86 -28.38
N VAL A 259 -16.67 25.16 -28.84
CA VAL A 259 -17.00 25.22 -30.26
C VAL A 259 -17.38 26.64 -30.61
N TYR A 260 -16.63 27.23 -31.53
CA TYR A 260 -16.90 28.55 -32.10
C TYR A 260 -17.62 28.37 -33.44
N LEU A 261 -18.76 29.01 -33.57
CA LEU A 261 -19.53 29.15 -34.79
C LEU A 261 -19.34 30.57 -35.34
N ASP A 262 -19.84 30.82 -36.54
CA ASP A 262 -19.83 32.14 -37.15
C ASP A 262 -20.70 33.13 -36.35
N GLN A 263 -20.08 34.20 -35.85
CA GLN A 263 -20.74 35.26 -35.08
C GLN A 263 -21.79 36.01 -35.91
N SER A 264 -21.62 36.10 -37.23
CA SER A 264 -22.57 36.76 -38.11
C SER A 264 -23.89 35.98 -38.24
N LEU A 265 -23.82 34.65 -38.13
CA LEU A 265 -24.98 33.75 -38.20
C LEU A 265 -25.61 33.52 -36.82
N TYR A 266 -24.81 33.56 -35.74
CA TYR A 266 -25.26 33.29 -34.37
C TYR A 266 -24.74 34.33 -33.34
N PRO A 267 -25.21 35.59 -33.37
CA PRO A 267 -24.65 36.66 -32.52
C PRO A 267 -24.62 36.31 -31.02
N ASP A 268 -25.72 35.78 -30.49
CA ASP A 268 -25.86 35.52 -29.05
C ASP A 268 -25.30 34.16 -28.61
N ASN A 269 -25.16 33.19 -29.54
CA ASN A 269 -24.88 31.79 -29.22
C ASN A 269 -23.80 31.16 -30.13
N HIS A 270 -22.85 31.97 -30.59
CA HIS A 270 -21.73 31.53 -31.42
C HIS A 270 -20.66 30.74 -30.64
N VAL A 271 -20.63 30.82 -29.32
CA VAL A 271 -19.67 30.05 -28.49
C VAL A 271 -20.41 29.03 -27.64
N ILE A 272 -20.14 27.75 -27.88
CA ILE A 272 -20.62 26.65 -27.05
C ILE A 272 -19.46 26.17 -26.19
N LEU A 273 -19.65 26.18 -24.87
CA LEU A 273 -18.64 25.80 -23.89
C LEU A 273 -19.14 24.63 -23.04
N TRP A 274 -18.39 23.53 -23.04
CA TRP A 274 -18.52 22.44 -22.07
C TRP A 274 -17.29 22.41 -21.16
N ASP A 275 -17.51 22.32 -19.86
CA ASP A 275 -16.47 22.27 -18.82
C ASP A 275 -16.74 21.07 -17.90
N SER A 276 -15.75 20.21 -17.77
CA SER A 276 -15.81 19.01 -16.92
C SER A 276 -16.08 19.32 -15.45
N SER A 277 -15.64 20.47 -14.94
CA SER A 277 -15.86 20.87 -13.54
C SER A 277 -17.33 21.19 -13.23
N ARG A 278 -18.11 21.54 -14.26
CA ARG A 278 -19.52 21.90 -14.17
C ARG A 278 -20.46 20.74 -14.52
N SER A 279 -19.93 19.65 -15.06
CA SER A 279 -20.69 18.50 -15.53
C SER A 279 -20.09 17.19 -15.02
N PRO A 280 -20.62 16.61 -13.93
CA PRO A 280 -20.11 15.35 -13.38
C PRO A 280 -20.45 14.13 -14.26
N ALA A 281 -21.40 14.28 -15.18
CA ALA A 281 -21.78 13.21 -16.09
C ALA A 281 -20.74 13.05 -17.21
N LEU A 282 -20.22 11.84 -17.36
CA LEU A 282 -19.33 11.50 -18.47
C LEU A 282 -20.14 11.09 -19.71
N HIS A 283 -19.72 11.59 -20.88
CA HIS A 283 -20.38 11.42 -22.17
C HIS A 283 -19.43 10.78 -23.20
N GLU A 284 -19.98 10.00 -24.14
CA GLU A 284 -19.25 9.38 -25.27
C GLU A 284 -19.00 10.36 -26.44
N GLY A 285 -19.71 11.48 -26.44
CA GLY A 285 -19.64 12.50 -27.47
C GLY A 285 -20.53 13.69 -27.13
N PHE A 286 -20.40 14.73 -27.94
CA PHE A 286 -21.21 15.94 -27.87
C PHE A 286 -22.01 16.11 -29.15
N GLU A 287 -23.27 16.51 -29.01
CA GLU A 287 -24.14 16.85 -30.12
C GLU A 287 -24.65 18.28 -29.95
N ILE A 288 -24.44 19.12 -30.97
CA ILE A 288 -24.83 20.52 -30.97
C ILE A 288 -25.84 20.73 -32.09
N LYS A 289 -27.09 21.01 -31.73
CA LYS A 289 -28.18 21.30 -32.67
C LYS A 289 -28.45 22.79 -32.76
N ARG A 290 -28.59 23.30 -33.99
CA ARG A 290 -28.94 24.69 -34.29
C ARG A 290 -29.85 24.76 -35.53
N LYS A 291 -30.65 25.82 -35.60
CA LYS A 291 -31.45 26.16 -36.79
C LYS A 291 -30.58 26.96 -37.75
N GLY A 292 -30.69 26.70 -39.05
CA GLY A 292 -29.92 27.39 -40.08
C GLY A 292 -29.89 26.63 -41.41
N ASP A 293 -29.85 27.41 -42.48
CA ASP A 293 -29.85 27.01 -43.89
C ASP A 293 -28.54 27.39 -44.63
N LYS A 294 -27.57 27.99 -43.92
CA LYS A 294 -26.27 28.41 -44.45
C LYS A 294 -25.13 27.54 -43.95
N GLU A 295 -24.26 27.14 -44.87
CA GLU A 295 -23.00 26.46 -44.54
C GLU A 295 -22.03 27.41 -43.81
N LEU A 296 -21.30 26.87 -42.83
CA LEU A 296 -20.32 27.63 -42.03
C LEU A 296 -19.17 26.73 -41.57
N THR A 297 -18.06 27.33 -41.14
CA THR A 297 -16.95 26.58 -40.54
C THR A 297 -17.00 26.69 -39.02
N ALA A 298 -17.12 25.54 -38.35
CA ALA A 298 -17.04 25.45 -36.90
C ALA A 298 -15.60 25.18 -36.46
N ILE A 299 -15.10 25.95 -35.49
CA ILE A 299 -13.78 25.77 -34.89
C ILE A 299 -13.95 25.10 -33.53
N ILE A 300 -13.42 23.90 -33.38
CA ILE A 300 -13.53 23.07 -32.17
C ILE A 300 -12.17 23.13 -31.45
N ARG A 301 -12.17 23.59 -30.21
CA ARG A 301 -11.01 23.59 -29.31
C ARG A 301 -11.20 22.58 -28.19
N LEU A 302 -10.27 21.65 -28.07
CA LEU A 302 -10.28 20.59 -27.05
C LEU A 302 -9.11 20.79 -26.08
N GLU A 303 -9.40 21.10 -24.83
CA GLU A 303 -8.39 21.19 -23.76
C GLU A 303 -8.28 19.83 -23.05
N MET A 304 -7.10 19.21 -23.13
CA MET A 304 -6.86 17.88 -22.57
C MET A 304 -6.90 17.86 -21.04
N ASN A 305 -7.46 16.81 -20.46
CA ASN A 305 -7.43 16.52 -19.02
C ASN A 305 -6.33 15.49 -18.72
N TYR A 306 -5.09 15.94 -18.63
CA TYR A 306 -3.97 15.07 -18.26
C TYR A 306 -3.99 14.77 -16.77
N MET A 307 -4.00 13.49 -16.41
CA MET A 307 -3.88 13.02 -15.03
C MET A 307 -2.71 12.03 -14.97
N PRO A 308 -1.57 12.33 -14.31
CA PRO A 308 -1.26 13.59 -13.63
C PRO A 308 -1.16 14.76 -14.59
N GLU A 309 -1.29 15.99 -14.08
CA GLU A 309 -1.20 17.20 -14.89
C GLU A 309 0.15 17.28 -15.61
N LYS A 310 0.09 17.49 -16.93
CA LYS A 310 1.25 17.69 -17.80
C LYS A 310 1.39 19.16 -18.14
N PHE A 311 2.62 19.60 -18.31
CA PHE A 311 2.98 20.97 -18.64
C PHE A 311 3.81 21.00 -19.90
N LYS A 312 3.60 22.02 -20.73
CA LYS A 312 4.49 22.36 -21.82
C LYS A 312 5.68 23.15 -21.27
N LEU A 313 6.89 22.69 -21.60
CA LEU A 313 8.12 23.30 -21.16
C LEU A 313 8.42 24.55 -21.98
N SER A 314 9.05 25.56 -21.37
CA SER A 314 9.59 26.70 -22.10
C SER A 314 10.68 26.23 -23.09
N PRO A 315 10.90 26.92 -24.23
CA PRO A 315 11.89 26.53 -25.23
C PRO A 315 13.30 26.31 -24.64
N ALA A 316 13.73 27.15 -23.70
CA ALA A 316 15.02 27.03 -23.03
C ALA A 316 15.14 25.72 -22.21
N LEU A 317 14.08 25.32 -21.52
CA LEU A 317 14.07 24.08 -20.73
C LEU A 317 13.92 22.84 -21.61
N GLN A 318 13.19 22.96 -22.73
CA GLN A 318 13.06 21.92 -23.74
C GLN A 318 14.40 21.60 -24.41
N GLU A 319 15.22 22.62 -24.71
CA GLU A 319 16.56 22.44 -25.28
C GLU A 319 17.49 21.63 -24.36
N VAL A 320 17.40 21.87 -23.05
CA VAL A 320 18.24 21.18 -22.05
C VAL A 320 17.79 19.74 -21.79
N LEU A 321 16.48 19.53 -21.64
CA LEU A 321 15.93 18.23 -21.24
C LEU A 321 15.50 17.35 -22.41
N GLY A 322 15.29 17.91 -23.59
CA GLY A 322 14.75 17.21 -24.76
C GLY A 322 13.28 16.81 -24.62
N ILE A 323 12.54 17.45 -23.70
CA ILE A 323 11.15 17.11 -23.36
C ILE A 323 10.25 18.31 -23.71
N GLU A 324 9.17 18.07 -24.45
CA GLU A 324 8.20 19.13 -24.78
C GLU A 324 7.04 19.22 -23.79
N VAL A 325 6.35 18.09 -23.52
CA VAL A 325 5.18 18.04 -22.64
C VAL A 325 5.29 16.88 -21.68
N GLU A 326 5.34 17.17 -20.38
CA GLU A 326 5.45 16.12 -19.37
C GLU A 326 4.99 16.59 -17.97
N THR A 327 4.82 15.65 -17.04
CA THR A 327 4.47 15.89 -15.65
C THR A 327 5.61 16.54 -14.89
N ARG A 328 5.27 17.40 -13.93
CA ARG A 328 6.25 18.10 -13.07
C ARG A 328 7.27 17.15 -12.44
N ALA A 329 6.82 16.00 -11.93
CA ALA A 329 7.70 15.02 -11.28
C ALA A 329 8.75 14.44 -12.26
N ARG A 330 8.35 14.12 -13.50
CA ARG A 330 9.26 13.63 -14.53
C ARG A 330 10.21 14.71 -15.03
N VAL A 331 9.75 15.97 -15.15
CA VAL A 331 10.63 17.10 -15.49
C VAL A 331 11.73 17.27 -14.43
N LEU A 332 11.37 17.22 -13.14
CA LEU A 332 12.34 17.29 -12.04
C LEU A 332 13.32 16.11 -12.04
N ALA A 333 12.83 14.90 -12.32
CA ALA A 333 13.68 13.71 -12.44
C ALA A 333 14.64 13.81 -13.63
N ALA A 334 14.18 14.30 -14.79
CA ALA A 334 15.01 14.52 -15.97
C ALA A 334 16.10 15.57 -15.70
N LEU A 335 15.74 16.66 -15.01
CA LEU A 335 16.70 17.67 -14.59
C LEU A 335 17.74 17.11 -13.61
N TRP A 336 17.33 16.29 -12.66
CA TRP A 336 18.26 15.61 -11.76
C TRP A 336 19.23 14.69 -12.53
N TYR A 337 18.71 13.93 -13.49
CA TYR A 337 19.54 13.08 -14.36
C TYR A 337 20.53 13.90 -15.19
N TYR A 338 20.09 15.04 -15.72
CA TYR A 338 20.95 15.98 -16.44
C TYR A 338 22.12 16.46 -15.57
N ILE A 339 21.82 16.94 -14.35
CA ILE A 339 22.82 17.41 -13.37
C ILE A 339 23.83 16.31 -13.04
N LYS A 340 23.35 15.08 -12.82
CA LYS A 340 24.20 13.93 -12.52
C LYS A 340 25.09 13.53 -13.69
N THR A 341 24.54 13.50 -14.90
CA THR A 341 25.27 13.13 -16.13
C THR A 341 26.36 14.14 -16.45
N LYS A 342 26.09 15.44 -16.25
CA LYS A 342 27.05 16.53 -16.43
C LYS A 342 27.97 16.76 -15.22
N LYS A 343 27.84 15.97 -14.15
CA LYS A 343 28.62 16.06 -12.90
C LYS A 343 28.64 17.47 -12.31
N LEU A 344 27.49 18.15 -12.32
CA LEU A 344 27.34 19.53 -11.86
C LEU A 344 27.16 19.66 -10.34
N GLN A 345 27.09 18.53 -9.63
CA GLN A 345 26.95 18.52 -8.18
C GLN A 345 28.27 18.92 -7.50
N ILE A 346 28.15 19.77 -6.48
CA ILE A 346 29.31 20.31 -5.78
C ILE A 346 29.80 19.29 -4.74
N SER A 347 31.06 18.86 -4.83
CA SER A 347 31.61 17.80 -3.96
C SER A 347 31.59 18.15 -2.46
N HIS A 348 31.69 19.43 -2.10
CA HIS A 348 31.69 19.90 -0.71
C HIS A 348 30.28 20.26 -0.17
N ASP A 349 29.27 20.33 -1.04
CA ASP A 349 27.90 20.72 -0.69
C ASP A 349 26.90 19.87 -1.47
N THR A 350 26.44 18.79 -0.83
CA THR A 350 25.50 17.84 -1.45
C THR A 350 24.11 18.44 -1.70
N SER A 351 23.81 19.61 -1.13
CA SER A 351 22.52 20.29 -1.24
C SER A 351 22.41 21.24 -2.43
N SER A 352 23.54 21.54 -3.09
CA SER A 352 23.63 22.51 -4.19
C SER A 352 24.35 21.95 -5.42
N PHE A 353 24.10 22.56 -6.57
CA PHE A 353 24.80 22.27 -7.82
C PHE A 353 25.18 23.58 -8.53
N THR A 354 26.20 23.49 -9.39
CA THR A 354 26.65 24.59 -10.23
C THR A 354 25.89 24.56 -11.56
N CYS A 355 25.28 25.68 -11.94
CA CYS A 355 24.58 25.80 -13.20
C CYS A 355 25.59 25.94 -14.35
N ASP A 356 25.50 25.06 -15.33
CA ASP A 356 26.19 25.21 -16.61
C ASP A 356 25.57 26.37 -17.43
N PRO A 357 26.14 26.75 -18.59
CA PRO A 357 25.62 27.87 -19.37
C PRO A 357 24.14 27.73 -19.74
N SER A 358 23.66 26.51 -19.98
CA SER A 358 22.27 26.25 -20.35
C SER A 358 21.32 26.38 -19.16
N LEU A 359 21.70 25.82 -18.00
CA LEU A 359 20.93 25.98 -16.76
C LEU A 359 20.97 27.41 -16.23
N ARG A 360 22.06 28.14 -16.48
CA ARG A 360 22.17 29.57 -16.13
C ARG A 360 21.19 30.43 -16.92
N LYS A 361 20.95 30.11 -18.21
CA LYS A 361 19.91 30.78 -19.02
C LYS A 361 18.50 30.55 -18.46
N ILE A 362 18.26 29.40 -17.83
CA ILE A 362 16.95 29.04 -17.27
C ILE A 362 16.77 29.66 -15.87
N PHE A 363 17.71 29.41 -14.95
CA PHE A 363 17.56 29.79 -13.54
C PHE A 363 18.09 31.18 -13.19
N GLY A 364 18.98 31.74 -14.02
CA GLY A 364 19.65 33.02 -13.79
C GLY A 364 20.79 32.99 -12.77
N ASP A 365 20.92 31.89 -12.02
CA ASP A 365 21.89 31.77 -10.92
C ASP A 365 23.07 30.86 -11.31
N GLU A 366 24.29 31.17 -10.84
CA GLU A 366 25.46 30.33 -11.05
C GLU A 366 25.48 29.08 -10.16
N LYS A 367 24.89 29.17 -8.96
CA LYS A 367 24.78 28.09 -7.98
C LYS A 367 23.34 28.03 -7.48
N LEU A 368 22.74 26.84 -7.48
CA LEU A 368 21.35 26.64 -7.04
C LEU A 368 21.25 25.47 -6.05
N LYS A 369 20.39 25.63 -5.04
CA LYS A 369 20.02 24.57 -4.09
C LYS A 369 18.91 23.69 -4.67
N PHE A 370 19.00 22.38 -4.48
CA PHE A 370 17.96 21.44 -4.96
C PHE A 370 16.56 21.75 -4.42
N SER A 371 16.46 22.29 -3.20
CA SER A 371 15.19 22.70 -2.59
C SER A 371 14.47 23.84 -3.33
N LEU A 372 15.21 24.71 -4.02
CA LEU A 372 14.66 25.86 -4.76
C LEU A 372 14.28 25.51 -6.20
N VAL A 373 14.75 24.38 -6.72
CA VAL A 373 14.50 23.94 -8.10
C VAL A 373 13.00 23.86 -8.43
N PRO A 374 12.12 23.29 -7.59
CA PRO A 374 10.69 23.25 -7.89
C PRO A 374 10.07 24.64 -8.00
N GLN A 375 10.55 25.64 -7.27
CA GLN A 375 10.03 27.00 -7.37
C GLN A 375 10.54 27.70 -8.64
N LYS A 376 11.84 27.59 -8.91
CA LYS A 376 12.50 28.19 -10.08
C LYS A 376 12.03 27.59 -11.42
N ILE A 377 11.56 26.34 -11.43
CA ILE A 377 11.04 25.72 -12.66
C ILE A 377 9.60 26.14 -13.00
N ASN A 378 8.81 26.62 -12.02
CA ASN A 378 7.40 26.98 -12.22
C ASN A 378 7.16 27.95 -13.39
N PRO A 379 7.94 29.04 -13.56
CA PRO A 379 7.75 29.97 -14.68
C PRO A 379 8.02 29.35 -16.05
N HIS A 380 8.73 28.21 -16.09
CA HIS A 380 9.06 27.47 -17.31
C HIS A 380 8.06 26.34 -17.62
N LEU A 381 7.01 26.20 -16.81
CA LEU A 381 5.93 25.21 -16.99
C LEU A 381 4.64 25.95 -17.33
N THR A 382 4.15 25.76 -18.55
CA THR A 382 2.88 26.34 -19.02
C THR A 382 1.86 25.25 -19.33
N ALA A 383 0.57 25.59 -19.39
CA ALA A 383 -0.45 24.64 -19.77
C ALA A 383 -0.23 24.16 -21.22
N PRO A 384 -0.42 22.85 -21.52
CA PRO A 384 -0.35 22.34 -22.89
C PRO A 384 -1.34 23.06 -23.81
N GLN A 385 -0.96 23.22 -25.07
CA GLN A 385 -1.82 23.88 -26.05
C GLN A 385 -3.08 23.04 -26.33
N PRO A 386 -4.26 23.66 -26.44
CA PRO A 386 -5.48 22.96 -26.84
C PRO A 386 -5.35 22.38 -28.25
N ILE A 387 -6.13 21.34 -28.54
CA ILE A 387 -6.23 20.77 -29.90
C ILE A 387 -7.24 21.62 -30.68
N HIS A 388 -6.86 22.06 -31.88
CA HIS A 388 -7.72 22.83 -32.78
C HIS A 388 -8.16 21.96 -33.94
N LEU A 389 -9.47 21.80 -34.12
CA LEU A 389 -10.07 21.09 -35.24
C LEU A 389 -11.02 22.04 -35.98
N GLU A 390 -10.96 22.04 -37.31
CA GLU A 390 -11.87 22.81 -38.15
C GLU A 390 -12.81 21.85 -38.87
N HIS A 391 -14.11 22.14 -38.82
CA HIS A 391 -15.13 21.35 -39.52
C HIS A 391 -16.07 22.27 -40.28
N ARG A 392 -16.15 22.08 -41.60
CA ARG A 392 -17.11 22.78 -42.43
C ARG A 392 -18.47 22.06 -42.37
N ILE A 393 -19.46 22.75 -41.82
CA ILE A 393 -20.85 22.29 -41.76
C ILE A 393 -21.42 22.36 -43.18
N LYS A 394 -21.65 21.18 -43.77
CA LYS A 394 -22.30 21.05 -45.08
C LYS A 394 -23.78 20.76 -44.90
N LEU A 395 -24.63 21.44 -45.65
CA LEU A 395 -26.09 21.30 -45.58
C LEU A 395 -26.67 20.60 -46.81
N SER A 396 -25.79 20.07 -47.67
CA SER A 396 -26.13 19.37 -48.89
C SER A 396 -25.27 18.11 -49.06
N GLY A 397 -25.77 17.15 -49.83
CA GLY A 397 -25.06 15.89 -50.12
C GLY A 397 -25.33 14.78 -49.11
N SER A 398 -24.28 14.03 -48.75
CA SER A 398 -24.37 12.87 -47.86
C SER A 398 -24.73 13.28 -46.42
N ASN A 399 -25.62 12.53 -45.78
CA ASN A 399 -26.02 12.73 -44.38
C ASN A 399 -25.79 11.42 -43.60
N PRO A 400 -24.80 11.32 -42.69
CA PRO A 400 -23.96 12.40 -42.15
C PRO A 400 -22.93 12.95 -43.15
N ALA A 401 -22.68 14.25 -43.09
CA ALA A 401 -21.66 14.96 -43.82
C ALA A 401 -20.35 15.03 -43.01
N GLY A 402 -19.25 14.60 -43.62
CA GLY A 402 -17.92 14.59 -43.01
C GLY A 402 -17.44 13.18 -42.65
N ASN A 403 -16.18 12.89 -42.98
CA ASN A 403 -15.46 11.66 -42.62
C ASN A 403 -14.09 12.00 -42.02
N THR A 404 -13.95 13.16 -41.40
CA THR A 404 -12.69 13.55 -40.78
C THR A 404 -12.56 12.83 -39.44
N CYS A 405 -11.45 12.11 -39.29
CA CYS A 405 -11.08 11.49 -38.03
C CYS A 405 -9.70 12.00 -37.61
N TYR A 406 -9.57 12.27 -36.31
CA TYR A 406 -8.35 12.82 -35.71
C TYR A 406 -7.88 11.87 -34.61
N ASP A 407 -6.63 11.44 -34.70
CA ASP A 407 -6.03 10.52 -33.73
C ASP A 407 -5.20 11.29 -32.71
N VAL A 408 -5.51 11.09 -31.43
CA VAL A 408 -4.86 11.75 -30.29
C VAL A 408 -4.38 10.69 -29.30
N LEU A 409 -3.13 10.80 -28.84
CA LEU A 409 -2.61 9.91 -27.80
C LEU A 409 -3.15 10.32 -26.43
N VAL A 410 -3.76 9.37 -25.72
CA VAL A 410 -4.35 9.56 -24.39
C VAL A 410 -3.84 8.54 -23.41
N ASP A 411 -3.67 8.97 -22.16
CA ASP A 411 -3.26 8.09 -21.06
C ASP A 411 -4.51 7.46 -20.42
N VAL A 412 -4.63 6.14 -20.56
CA VAL A 412 -5.77 5.38 -20.03
C VAL A 412 -5.34 4.65 -18.75
N PRO A 413 -6.07 4.80 -17.63
CA PRO A 413 -5.77 4.08 -16.40
C PRO A 413 -6.05 2.59 -16.55
N PHE A 414 -5.23 1.80 -15.85
CA PHE A 414 -5.43 0.36 -15.72
C PHE A 414 -6.75 0.04 -15.03
N THR A 415 -7.50 -0.91 -15.59
CA THR A 415 -8.93 -1.10 -15.33
C THR A 415 -9.26 -2.17 -14.29
N LEU A 416 -8.28 -2.96 -13.85
CA LEU A 416 -8.51 -4.02 -12.84
C LEU A 416 -8.60 -3.48 -11.40
N GLN A 417 -8.77 -2.18 -11.20
CA GLN A 417 -8.83 -1.58 -9.86
C GLN A 417 -9.93 -2.20 -9.00
N LYS A 418 -11.10 -2.49 -9.60
CA LYS A 418 -12.22 -3.11 -8.89
C LYS A 418 -11.88 -4.53 -8.45
N GLU A 419 -11.33 -5.35 -9.35
CA GLU A 419 -10.91 -6.73 -9.03
C GLU A 419 -9.81 -6.75 -7.98
N LEU A 420 -8.85 -5.82 -8.09
CA LEU A 420 -7.75 -5.66 -7.15
C LEU A 420 -8.26 -5.27 -5.75
N SER A 421 -9.23 -4.35 -5.69
CA SER A 421 -9.89 -3.95 -4.44
C SER A 421 -10.67 -5.10 -3.80
N THR A 422 -11.42 -5.87 -4.60
CA THR A 422 -12.13 -7.06 -4.15
C THR A 422 -11.16 -8.09 -3.58
N PHE A 423 -10.08 -8.40 -4.31
CA PHE A 423 -9.04 -9.33 -3.84
C PHE A 423 -8.42 -8.89 -2.50
N LEU A 424 -8.10 -7.60 -2.35
CA LEU A 424 -7.54 -7.08 -1.10
C LEU A 424 -8.53 -7.17 0.07
N SER A 425 -9.83 -6.97 -0.17
CA SER A 425 -10.87 -7.14 0.86
C SER A 425 -11.00 -8.60 1.27
N ASP A 426 -10.92 -9.53 0.32
CA ASP A 426 -11.00 -10.97 0.61
C ASP A 426 -9.78 -11.46 1.39
N LEU A 427 -8.60 -10.91 1.13
CA LEU A 427 -7.38 -11.23 1.88
C LEU A 427 -7.47 -10.88 3.39
N GLU A 428 -8.37 -9.98 3.78
CA GLU A 428 -8.57 -9.62 5.18
C GLU A 428 -9.49 -10.58 5.94
N LYS A 429 -10.21 -11.46 5.23
CA LYS A 429 -11.23 -12.37 5.77
C LYS A 429 -10.67 -13.76 6.09
N ASN A 430 -9.58 -13.84 6.85
CA ASN A 430 -8.95 -15.12 7.19
C ASN A 430 -9.37 -15.67 8.56
N LYS A 431 -10.68 -15.90 8.75
CA LYS A 431 -11.23 -16.42 10.02
C LYS A 431 -10.75 -17.85 10.33
N ASP A 432 -10.58 -18.67 9.31
CA ASP A 432 -10.16 -20.06 9.49
C ASP A 432 -8.69 -20.13 9.95
N ILE A 433 -7.83 -19.23 9.46
CA ILE A 433 -6.44 -19.11 9.91
C ILE A 433 -6.40 -18.77 11.40
N ASP A 434 -7.22 -17.81 11.85
CA ASP A 434 -7.32 -17.47 13.27
C ASP A 434 -7.75 -18.68 14.13
N ALA A 435 -8.68 -19.51 13.63
CA ALA A 435 -9.12 -20.73 14.32
C ALA A 435 -8.03 -21.82 14.39
N TYR A 436 -7.26 -22.00 13.32
CA TYR A 436 -6.11 -22.92 13.33
C TYR A 436 -5.00 -22.43 14.26
N ASP A 437 -4.74 -21.12 14.31
CA ASP A 437 -3.77 -20.52 15.23
C ASP A 437 -4.13 -20.75 16.71
N GLU A 438 -5.42 -20.67 17.07
CA GLU A 438 -5.88 -21.01 18.42
C GLU A 438 -5.66 -22.49 18.74
N THR A 439 -5.91 -23.37 17.76
CA THR A 439 -5.73 -24.81 17.89
C THR A 439 -4.26 -25.16 18.09
N ILE A 440 -3.37 -24.58 17.28
CA ILE A 440 -1.91 -24.72 17.38
C ILE A 440 -1.43 -24.22 18.75
N SER A 441 -1.88 -23.03 19.17
CA SER A 441 -1.52 -22.46 20.48
C SER A 441 -1.94 -23.38 21.64
N THR A 442 -3.11 -23.98 21.56
CA THR A 442 -3.62 -24.91 22.57
C THR A 442 -2.82 -26.21 22.60
N ALA A 443 -2.45 -26.74 21.43
CA ALA A 443 -1.62 -27.92 21.32
C ALA A 443 -0.22 -27.69 21.91
N ILE A 444 0.42 -26.55 21.62
CA ILE A 444 1.74 -26.18 22.16
C ILE A 444 1.70 -26.08 23.70
N LYS A 445 0.64 -25.49 24.27
CA LYS A 445 0.46 -25.45 25.73
C LYS A 445 0.40 -26.85 26.35
N LYS A 446 -0.33 -27.78 25.73
CA LYS A 446 -0.38 -29.18 26.16
C LYS A 446 1.00 -29.85 26.05
N ILE A 447 1.74 -29.62 24.97
CA ILE A 447 3.11 -30.14 24.81
C ILE A 447 4.01 -29.66 25.96
N HIS A 448 3.96 -28.37 26.32
CA HIS A 448 4.73 -27.84 27.44
C HIS A 448 4.34 -28.47 28.78
N GLU A 449 3.05 -28.69 29.01
CA GLU A 449 2.55 -29.35 30.21
C GLU A 449 3.06 -30.80 30.30
N HIS A 450 2.96 -31.57 29.21
CA HIS A 450 3.47 -32.94 29.14
C HIS A 450 4.99 -33.00 29.32
N GLN A 451 5.74 -32.07 28.72
CA GLN A 451 7.19 -31.99 28.91
C GLN A 451 7.54 -31.73 30.39
N ARG A 452 6.84 -30.80 31.05
CA ARG A 452 7.07 -30.50 32.47
C ARG A 452 6.77 -31.72 33.34
N ARG A 453 5.65 -32.41 33.10
CA ARG A 453 5.31 -33.65 33.82
C ARG A 453 6.37 -34.72 33.59
N ARG A 454 6.81 -34.93 32.34
CA ARG A 454 7.88 -35.89 32.03
C ARG A 454 9.18 -35.54 32.76
N ALA A 455 9.61 -34.28 32.73
CA ALA A 455 10.81 -33.83 33.42
C ALA A 455 10.73 -34.03 34.94
N PHE A 456 9.55 -33.78 35.54
CA PHE A 456 9.28 -34.03 36.95
C PHE A 456 9.46 -35.51 37.31
N PHE A 457 8.79 -36.43 36.60
CA PHE A 457 8.90 -37.86 36.87
C PHE A 457 10.30 -38.41 36.57
N LEU A 458 10.97 -37.89 35.53
CA LEU A 458 12.33 -38.29 35.20
C LEU A 458 13.32 -37.86 36.30
N GLY A 459 13.20 -36.63 36.79
CA GLY A 459 14.01 -36.14 37.92
C GLY A 459 13.84 -36.99 39.19
N PHE A 460 12.60 -37.37 39.51
CA PHE A 460 12.32 -38.28 40.61
C PHE A 460 12.96 -39.67 40.39
N SER A 461 12.86 -40.23 39.18
CA SER A 461 13.41 -41.56 38.87
C SER A 461 14.94 -41.63 38.92
N GLN A 462 15.63 -40.52 38.62
CA GLN A 462 17.10 -40.47 38.57
C GLN A 462 17.72 -40.27 39.95
N SER A 463 17.11 -39.44 40.81
CA SER A 463 17.62 -39.12 42.14
C SER A 463 16.47 -38.84 43.11
N PRO A 464 15.79 -39.87 43.65
CA PRO A 464 14.54 -39.69 44.39
C PRO A 464 14.74 -38.89 45.69
N THR A 465 15.82 -39.15 46.43
CA THR A 465 16.10 -38.49 47.72
C THR A 465 16.36 -36.99 47.54
N ASP A 466 17.27 -36.64 46.62
CA ASP A 466 17.61 -35.24 46.34
C ASP A 466 16.43 -34.49 45.74
N PHE A 467 15.66 -35.16 44.87
CA PHE A 467 14.47 -34.58 44.26
C PHE A 467 13.39 -34.25 45.29
N VAL A 468 13.08 -35.17 46.20
CA VAL A 468 12.08 -34.92 47.26
C VAL A 468 12.54 -33.80 48.18
N ASN A 469 13.81 -33.79 48.59
CA ASN A 469 14.36 -32.71 49.40
C ASN A 469 14.27 -31.36 48.69
N ALA A 470 14.63 -31.30 47.41
CA ALA A 470 14.54 -30.09 46.60
C ALA A 470 13.08 -29.64 46.38
N LEU A 471 12.15 -30.59 46.18
CA LEU A 471 10.73 -30.33 45.99
C LEU A 471 10.11 -29.74 47.26
N VAL A 472 10.36 -30.35 48.43
CA VAL A 472 9.90 -29.85 49.73
C VAL A 472 10.47 -28.46 49.99
N ALA A 473 11.76 -28.24 49.74
CA ALA A 473 12.37 -26.93 49.87
C ALA A 473 11.76 -25.90 48.91
N SER A 474 11.41 -26.29 47.68
CA SER A 474 10.73 -25.41 46.72
C SER A 474 9.32 -25.06 47.17
N GLN A 475 8.52 -26.05 47.57
CA GLN A 475 7.16 -25.82 48.05
C GLN A 475 7.13 -24.97 49.32
N ALA A 476 8.07 -25.17 50.24
CA ALA A 476 8.22 -24.34 51.41
C ALA A 476 8.52 -22.87 51.04
N ARG A 477 9.38 -22.63 50.03
CA ARG A 477 9.63 -21.27 49.51
C ARG A 477 8.39 -20.67 48.82
N ASP A 478 7.70 -21.45 48.00
CA ASP A 478 6.52 -20.98 47.26
C ASP A 478 5.37 -20.63 48.23
N LEU A 479 5.18 -21.42 49.29
CA LEU A 479 4.23 -21.12 50.36
C LEU A 479 4.61 -19.86 51.13
N LYS A 480 5.90 -19.69 51.50
CA LYS A 480 6.39 -18.46 52.13
C LYS A 480 6.14 -17.21 51.28
N LEU A 481 6.26 -17.33 49.95
CA LEU A 481 5.96 -16.23 49.01
C LEU A 481 4.46 -15.90 48.95
N ILE A 482 3.58 -16.89 49.01
CA ILE A 482 2.13 -16.69 48.97
C ILE A 482 1.61 -16.12 50.31
N SER A 483 2.19 -16.52 51.42
CA SER A 483 1.76 -16.14 52.77
C SER A 483 2.27 -14.77 53.26
N ASP A 484 3.05 -14.04 52.45
CA ASP A 484 3.75 -12.79 52.81
C ASP A 484 4.63 -12.89 54.07
N ASP A 485 4.90 -14.12 54.53
CA ASP A 485 5.69 -14.44 55.73
C ASP A 485 7.20 -14.48 55.41
N SER A 486 7.59 -13.66 54.44
CA SER A 486 8.90 -13.70 53.75
C SER A 486 10.11 -13.37 54.63
N THR A 487 9.87 -12.96 55.88
CA THR A 487 10.91 -12.36 56.74
C THR A 487 11.38 -13.26 57.88
N ARG A 488 10.71 -14.38 58.19
CA ARG A 488 11.06 -15.18 59.38
C ARG A 488 11.19 -16.65 59.08
N ASP A 489 12.43 -17.13 59.03
CA ASP A 489 12.71 -18.56 59.03
C ASP A 489 12.87 -19.04 60.47
N SER A 490 11.72 -19.32 61.12
CA SER A 490 11.64 -19.69 62.54
C SER A 490 12.56 -20.86 62.94
N GLU A 491 12.88 -21.75 62.00
CA GLU A 491 13.77 -22.88 62.23
C GLU A 491 15.25 -22.49 62.19
N MET A 492 15.62 -21.46 61.41
CA MET A 492 16.96 -20.87 61.48
C MET A 492 17.11 -20.01 62.73
N GLU A 493 16.09 -19.23 63.10
CA GLU A 493 16.08 -18.42 64.34
C GLU A 493 16.26 -19.28 65.61
N ARG A 494 15.97 -20.59 65.57
CA ARG A 494 16.19 -21.51 66.70
C ARG A 494 17.63 -21.99 66.86
N ARG A 495 18.48 -21.86 65.84
CA ARG A 495 19.87 -22.33 65.87
C ARG A 495 20.77 -21.20 66.35
N SER A 496 21.69 -21.50 67.27
CA SER A 496 22.65 -20.50 67.78
C SER A 496 23.50 -19.87 66.67
N GLU A 497 23.81 -20.64 65.63
CA GLU A 497 24.55 -20.18 64.44
C GLU A 497 23.90 -18.98 63.73
N PHE A 498 22.57 -18.85 63.80
CA PHE A 498 21.86 -17.72 63.20
C PHE A 498 22.24 -16.39 63.83
N TYR A 499 22.59 -16.39 65.13
CA TYR A 499 22.99 -15.20 65.89
C TYR A 499 24.51 -14.96 65.89
N ASN A 500 25.29 -15.79 65.20
CA ASN A 500 26.72 -15.56 64.98
C ASN A 500 26.98 -14.68 63.75
N GLN A 501 26.08 -13.73 63.47
CA GLN A 501 26.16 -12.86 62.31
C GLN A 501 26.52 -11.43 62.73
N THR A 502 27.18 -10.69 61.83
CA THR A 502 27.69 -9.34 62.12
C THR A 502 26.58 -8.33 62.44
N TRP A 503 25.34 -8.59 62.00
CA TRP A 503 24.20 -7.75 62.35
C TRP A 503 23.73 -7.93 63.81
N THR A 504 24.12 -9.01 64.48
CA THR A 504 23.61 -9.32 65.82
C THR A 504 24.08 -8.31 66.86
N GLU A 505 25.34 -7.87 66.81
CA GLU A 505 25.87 -6.85 67.73
C GLU A 505 25.14 -5.50 67.58
N ASP A 506 24.99 -5.01 66.35
CA ASP A 506 24.25 -3.78 66.04
C ASP A 506 22.76 -3.91 66.42
N ALA A 507 22.15 -5.07 66.19
CA ALA A 507 20.77 -5.34 66.61
C ALA A 507 20.60 -5.31 68.12
N VAL A 508 21.54 -5.87 68.90
CA VAL A 508 21.52 -5.82 70.37
C VAL A 508 21.66 -4.38 70.87
N VAL A 509 22.58 -3.59 70.30
CA VAL A 509 22.75 -2.18 70.66
C VAL A 509 21.49 -1.37 70.37
N ARG A 510 20.87 -1.57 69.20
CA ARG A 510 19.60 -0.92 68.85
C ARG A 510 18.46 -1.35 69.78
N TYR A 511 18.40 -2.62 70.15
CA TYR A 511 17.40 -3.13 71.09
C TYR A 511 17.55 -2.51 72.48
N LEU A 512 18.77 -2.48 73.02
CA LEU A 512 19.07 -1.87 74.32
C LEU A 512 18.73 -0.38 74.33
N ASN A 513 19.16 0.36 73.32
CA ASN A 513 18.84 1.79 73.18
C ASN A 513 17.33 2.05 73.11
N ARG A 514 16.58 1.18 72.41
CA ARG A 514 15.11 1.27 72.36
C ARG A 514 14.47 0.96 73.72
N ASN A 515 14.97 -0.05 74.44
CA ASN A 515 14.47 -0.39 75.77
C ASN A 515 14.73 0.71 76.81
N HIS A 516 15.91 1.35 76.77
CA HIS A 516 16.22 2.49 77.62
C HIS A 516 15.35 3.71 77.31
N ALA A 517 15.01 3.95 76.04
CA ALA A 517 14.08 5.01 75.64
C ALA A 517 12.64 4.76 76.16
N SER A 518 12.14 3.51 76.10
CA SER A 518 10.83 3.16 76.65
C SER A 518 10.76 3.13 78.19
N GLY A 519 11.89 2.89 78.86
CA GLY A 519 12.00 3.03 80.32
C GLY A 519 11.99 4.48 80.81
N ALA A 520 12.50 5.42 79.99
CA ALA A 520 12.49 6.85 80.30
C ALA A 520 11.08 7.47 80.23
N ASP A 521 10.21 6.98 79.33
CA ASP A 521 8.81 7.44 79.22
C ASP A 521 7.93 7.04 80.44
N HIS A 522 8.28 5.99 81.17
CA HIS A 522 7.61 5.65 82.43
C HIS A 522 8.08 6.48 83.63
N SER A 523 9.27 7.09 83.54
CA SER A 523 9.81 7.95 84.60
C SER A 523 9.48 9.43 84.43
N ALA A 524 8.93 9.83 83.28
CA ALA A 524 8.48 11.20 82.98
C ALA A 524 6.97 11.44 83.20
N ARG A 525 6.24 10.46 83.78
CA ARG A 525 4.79 10.54 84.05
C ARG A 525 4.42 10.43 85.54
N LYS A 526 5.34 10.75 86.45
CA LYS A 526 5.05 10.94 87.88
C LYS A 526 5.14 12.40 88.28
#